data_AF-B9K4M8-F1
#
_entry.id   AF-B9K4M8-F1
#
_cell.length_a   1.000
_cell.length_b   1.000
_cell.length_c   1.000
_cell.angle_alpha   90.00
_cell.angle_beta   90.00
_cell.angle_gamma   90.00
#
_symmetry.space_group_name_H-M   'P 1'
#
loop_
_entity.id
_entity.type
_entity.pdbx_description
1 polymer ?
#
loop_
_entity_poly.entity_id
_entity_poly.type
_entity_poly.pdbx_seq_one_letter_code
_entity_poly.pdbx_strand_id
1 'polypeptide(L)'
;MTPDALSCWEAPKRRTRGGQPHYSDLAIETALTLGLVFGLRLRHTEDLVTSVLKLISLDLAVPDHTILSRRGSKPRAPDKKYDDRIPQKSLSAS
;
A
#
# COMPACT_ATOMS: atom_id res chain seq x y z
N MET A 1 -2.42 22.11 1.05
CA MET A 1 -1.99 20.69 1.01
C MET A 1 -0.49 20.64 0.83
N THR A 2 0.20 19.67 1.44
CA THR A 2 1.66 19.54 1.31
C THR A 2 2.00 18.97 -0.09
N PRO A 3 2.88 19.61 -0.86
CA PRO A 3 3.22 19.18 -2.22
C PRO A 3 3.80 17.76 -2.27
N ASP A 4 4.55 17.36 -1.24
CA ASP A 4 5.19 16.03 -1.15
C ASP A 4 4.17 14.90 -1.15
N ALA A 5 3.01 15.09 -0.51
CA ALA A 5 1.96 14.08 -0.44
C ALA A 5 1.30 13.87 -1.82
N LEU A 6 1.16 14.93 -2.62
CA LEU A 6 0.63 14.84 -3.98
C LEU A 6 1.64 14.14 -4.91
N SER A 7 2.93 14.41 -4.76
CA SER A 7 3.98 13.73 -5.53
C SER A 7 4.08 12.23 -5.25
N CYS A 8 3.67 11.78 -4.06
CA CYS A 8 3.62 10.37 -3.71
C CYS A 8 2.38 9.63 -4.22
N TRP A 9 1.43 10.29 -4.89
CA TRP A 9 0.20 9.65 -5.36
C TRP A 9 0.43 8.70 -6.53
N GLU A 10 1.26 9.10 -7.49
CA GLU A 10 1.66 8.23 -8.60
C GLU A 10 2.74 7.22 -8.18
N ALA A 11 2.72 6.05 -8.81
CA ALA A 11 3.73 5.05 -8.53
C ALA A 11 5.12 5.53 -9.03
N PRO A 12 6.18 5.41 -8.22
CA PRO A 12 7.53 5.66 -8.67
C PRO A 12 7.88 4.76 -9.87
N LYS A 13 8.53 5.34 -10.89
CA LYS A 13 8.99 4.57 -12.05
C LYS A 13 9.95 3.47 -11.61
N ARG A 14 9.52 2.22 -11.71
CA ARG A 14 10.31 1.07 -11.26
C ARG A 14 11.40 0.74 -12.29
N ARG A 15 12.62 0.50 -11.83
CA ARG A 15 13.79 0.11 -12.67
C ARG A 15 14.07 -1.39 -12.73
N THR A 16 13.29 -2.23 -12.04
CA THR A 16 13.51 -3.67 -11.91
C THR A 16 12.47 -4.48 -12.69
N ARG A 17 12.81 -5.72 -13.08
CA ARG A 17 11.95 -6.66 -13.85
C ARG A 17 10.59 -6.88 -13.16
N GLY A 18 9.51 -6.70 -13.93
CA GLY A 18 8.11 -6.72 -13.47
C GLY A 18 7.38 -5.45 -13.97
N GLY A 19 6.09 -5.55 -14.31
CA GLY A 19 5.32 -4.41 -14.83
C GLY A 19 5.34 -3.20 -13.90
N GLN A 20 5.26 -1.99 -14.49
CA GLN A 20 5.21 -0.74 -13.73
C GLN A 20 3.89 -0.70 -12.91
N PRO A 21 3.92 -0.44 -11.59
CA PRO A 21 2.70 -0.19 -10.84
C PRO A 21 2.05 1.09 -11.39
N HIS A 22 0.73 1.09 -11.56
CA HIS A 22 0.01 2.28 -12.02
C HIS A 22 -0.36 3.21 -10.85
N TYR A 23 -0.34 2.71 -9.61
CA TYR A 23 -0.75 3.41 -8.39
C TYR A 23 0.27 3.21 -7.27
N SER A 24 0.50 4.25 -6.46
CA SER A 24 1.32 4.17 -5.25
C SER A 24 0.61 3.38 -4.14
N ASP A 25 1.39 2.88 -3.18
CA ASP A 25 0.81 2.27 -1.98
C ASP A 25 0.04 3.32 -1.14
N LEU A 26 0.43 4.60 -1.19
CA LEU A 26 -0.31 5.70 -0.55
C LEU A 26 -1.73 5.86 -1.12
N ALA A 27 -1.89 5.84 -2.45
CA ALA A 27 -3.20 5.92 -3.09
C ALA A 27 -4.09 4.72 -2.72
N ILE A 28 -3.48 3.52 -2.68
CA ILE A 28 -4.17 2.29 -2.30
C ILE A 28 -4.60 2.32 -0.82
N GLU A 29 -3.68 2.67 0.09
CA GLU A 29 -3.96 2.74 1.53
C GLU A 29 -5.02 3.80 1.85
N THR A 30 -4.97 4.95 1.18
CA THR A 30 -5.96 6.02 1.36
C THR A 30 -7.36 5.55 0.95
N ALA A 31 -7.49 4.91 -0.22
CA ALA A 31 -8.77 4.37 -0.68
C ALA A 31 -9.31 3.30 0.28
N LEU A 32 -8.47 2.33 0.68
CA LEU A 32 -8.88 1.29 1.64
C LEU A 32 -9.28 1.87 3.00
N THR A 33 -8.56 2.89 3.49
CA THR A 33 -8.87 3.56 4.76
C THR A 33 -10.23 4.23 4.71
N LEU A 34 -10.54 4.95 3.63
CA LEU A 34 -11.87 5.55 3.44
C LEU A 34 -12.96 4.48 3.39
N GLY A 35 -12.73 3.39 2.66
CA GLY A 35 -13.67 2.26 2.62
C GLY A 35 -13.95 1.68 4.02
N LEU A 36 -12.91 1.55 4.85
CA LEU A 36 -13.03 1.05 6.22
C LEU A 36 -13.76 2.03 7.15
N VAL A 37 -13.40 3.32 7.12
CA VAL A 37 -14.00 4.36 7.97
C VAL A 37 -15.50 4.52 7.71
N PHE A 38 -15.91 4.41 6.44
CA PHE A 38 -17.32 4.54 6.05
C PHE A 38 -18.06 3.20 5.92
N GLY A 39 -17.39 2.06 6.18
CA GLY A 39 -18.01 0.73 6.08
C GLY A 39 -18.49 0.36 4.66
N LEU A 40 -17.82 0.86 3.64
CA LEU A 40 -18.21 0.71 2.23
C LEU A 40 -17.60 -0.52 1.57
N ARG A 41 -18.30 -1.08 0.58
CA ARG A 41 -17.70 -2.05 -0.34
C ARG A 41 -16.68 -1.35 -1.25
N LEU A 42 -15.68 -2.08 -1.74
CA LEU A 42 -14.63 -1.52 -2.59
C LEU A 42 -15.15 -0.82 -3.85
N ARG A 43 -16.26 -1.29 -4.44
CA ARG A 43 -16.91 -0.63 -5.59
C ARG A 43 -17.40 0.78 -5.24
N HIS A 44 -18.08 0.94 -4.10
CA HIS A 44 -18.54 2.26 -3.66
C HIS A 44 -17.39 3.13 -3.13
N THR A 45 -16.32 2.49 -2.65
CA THR A 45 -15.11 3.21 -2.22
C THR A 45 -14.44 3.91 -3.39
N GLU A 46 -14.38 3.27 -4.56
CA GLU A 46 -13.91 3.85 -5.82
C GLU A 46 -14.70 5.13 -6.18
N ASP A 47 -16.03 5.06 -6.11
CA ASP A 47 -16.91 6.20 -6.38
C ASP A 47 -16.78 7.33 -5.34
N LEU A 48 -16.62 6.97 -4.06
CA LEU A 48 -16.41 7.93 -2.98
C LEU A 48 -15.09 8.68 -3.18
N VAL A 49 -13.99 7.96 -3.41
CA VAL A 49 -12.67 8.57 -3.61
C VAL A 49 -12.69 9.51 -4.82
N THR A 50 -13.33 9.09 -5.91
CA THR A 50 -13.53 9.94 -7.09
C THR A 50 -14.28 11.22 -6.74
N SER A 51 -15.37 11.10 -5.98
CA SER A 51 -16.19 12.23 -5.55
C SER A 51 -15.42 13.19 -4.63
N VAL A 52 -14.65 12.66 -3.69
CA VAL A 52 -13.83 13.45 -2.77
C VAL A 52 -12.75 14.22 -3.52
N LEU A 53 -12.01 13.57 -4.43
CA LEU A 53 -10.96 14.22 -5.22
C LEU A 53 -11.53 15.35 -6.08
N LYS A 54 -12.68 15.14 -6.73
CA LYS A 54 -13.40 16.18 -7.47
C LYS A 54 -13.82 17.34 -6.57
N LEU A 55 -14.34 17.05 -5.37
CA LEU A 55 -14.76 18.07 -4.40
C LEU A 55 -13.59 18.97 -3.98
N ILE A 56 -12.39 18.39 -3.81
CA ILE A 56 -11.17 19.14 -3.47
C ILE A 56 -10.36 19.60 -4.69
N SER A 57 -10.94 19.51 -5.89
CA SER A 57 -10.33 19.94 -7.16
C SER A 57 -8.95 19.31 -7.43
N LEU A 58 -8.79 18.03 -7.08
CA LEU A 58 -7.59 17.25 -7.39
C LEU A 58 -7.84 16.32 -8.58
N ASP A 59 -7.00 16.44 -9.61
CA ASP A 59 -6.99 15.55 -10.77
C ASP A 59 -6.01 14.39 -10.55
N LEU A 60 -6.39 13.48 -9.65
CA LEU A 60 -5.59 12.32 -9.27
C LEU A 60 -6.28 11.03 -9.72
N ALA A 61 -5.53 10.12 -10.31
CA ALA A 61 -6.06 8.84 -10.76
C ALA A 61 -6.56 7.99 -9.58
N VAL A 62 -7.75 7.41 -9.70
CA VAL A 62 -8.34 6.56 -8.66
C VAL A 62 -8.05 5.09 -8.95
N PRO A 63 -7.57 4.30 -7.97
CA PRO A 63 -7.43 2.85 -8.13
C PRO A 63 -8.80 2.18 -8.23
N ASP A 64 -9.00 1.35 -9.24
CA ASP A 64 -10.24 0.58 -9.37
C ASP A 64 -10.39 -0.49 -8.27
N HIS A 65 -11.62 -0.94 -8.03
CA HIS A 65 -11.93 -1.96 -7.02
C HIS A 65 -11.19 -3.30 -7.22
N THR A 66 -10.76 -3.64 -8.45
CA THR A 66 -9.98 -4.86 -8.71
C THR A 66 -8.52 -4.71 -8.27
N ILE A 67 -7.95 -3.50 -8.38
CA ILE A 67 -6.63 -3.16 -7.84
C ILE A 67 -6.69 -3.16 -6.31
N LEU A 68 -7.71 -2.52 -5.74
CA LEU A 68 -7.91 -2.46 -4.29
C LEU A 68 -8.09 -3.85 -3.69
N SER A 69 -8.92 -4.72 -4.30
CA SER A 69 -9.12 -6.09 -3.84
C SER A 69 -7.82 -6.90 -3.83
N ARG A 70 -7.04 -6.82 -4.91
CA ARG A 70 -5.75 -7.54 -5.03
C ARG A 70 -4.71 -7.07 -4.01
N ARG A 71 -4.68 -5.77 -3.69
CA ARG A 71 -3.68 -5.17 -2.81
C ARG A 71 -4.09 -5.22 -1.33
N GLY A 72 -5.36 -5.02 -1.02
CA GLY A 72 -5.91 -5.16 0.34
C GLY A 72 -5.90 -6.61 0.83
N SER A 73 -5.86 -7.60 -0.07
CA SER A 73 -5.72 -9.02 0.28
C SER A 73 -4.30 -9.43 0.70
N LYS A 74 -3.33 -8.51 0.75
CA LYS A 74 -2.02 -8.77 1.33
C LYS A 74 -1.99 -8.23 2.76
N PRO A 75 -2.14 -9.07 3.80
CA PRO A 75 -1.65 -8.70 5.12
C PRO A 75 -0.18 -8.34 4.97
N ARG A 76 0.25 -7.22 5.56
CA ARG A 76 1.66 -6.92 5.73
C ARG A 76 2.22 -8.07 6.58
N ALA A 77 2.88 -9.04 5.94
CA ALA A 77 3.44 -10.18 6.65
C ALA A 77 4.44 -9.63 7.68
N PRO A 78 4.43 -10.11 8.94
CA PRO A 78 5.44 -9.70 9.90
C PRO A 78 6.80 -10.04 9.33
N ASP A 79 7.73 -9.08 9.34
CA ASP A 79 9.12 -9.29 8.93
C ASP A 79 9.65 -10.48 9.72
N LYS A 80 9.83 -11.62 9.04
CA LYS A 80 10.40 -12.82 9.63
C LYS A 80 11.88 -12.53 9.86
N LYS A 81 12.21 -11.96 11.03
CA LYS A 81 13.59 -11.81 11.50
C LYS A 81 14.24 -13.18 11.40
N TYR A 82 15.30 -13.28 10.60
CA TYR A 82 16.19 -14.44 10.56
C TYR A 82 16.89 -14.47 11.93
N ASP A 83 16.30 -15.15 12.90
CA ASP A 83 16.98 -15.55 14.12
C ASP A 83 17.26 -17.03 14.00
N ASP A 84 18.46 -17.36 13.54
CA ASP A 84 18.97 -18.70 13.70
C ASP A 84 20.49 -18.66 13.81
N ARG A 85 20.94 -18.94 15.04
CA ARG A 85 22.22 -19.53 15.43
C ARG A 85 23.35 -18.58 15.79
N ILE A 86 23.30 -18.13 17.05
CA ILE A 86 24.50 -17.98 17.89
C ILE A 86 25.09 -19.39 18.09
N PRO A 87 26.35 -19.67 17.71
CA PRO A 87 26.98 -20.93 18.08
C PRO A 87 27.42 -20.86 19.55
N GLN A 88 26.65 -21.50 20.44
CA GLN A 88 27.15 -21.90 21.75
C GLN A 88 27.69 -23.33 21.63
N LYS A 89 29.01 -23.50 21.58
CA LYS A 89 29.63 -24.77 21.97
C LYS A 89 30.79 -24.53 22.92
N SER A 90 30.40 -24.50 24.20
CA SER A 90 31.06 -25.06 25.37
C SER A 90 32.57 -25.35 25.29
N LEU A 91 33.29 -24.59 26.12
CA LEU A 91 34.46 -25.02 26.88
C LEU A 91 34.23 -26.41 27.52
N SER A 92 35.16 -27.36 27.31
CA SER A 92 35.75 -28.26 28.33
C SER A 92 36.20 -29.61 27.76
N ALA A 93 37.48 -29.92 27.99
CA ALA A 93 38.17 -31.22 28.13
C ALA A 93 39.65 -30.96 27.73
N SER A 94 40.53 -30.66 28.69
CA SER A 94 41.38 -31.64 29.42
C SER A 94 42.32 -32.40 28.49
#